data_AF-A0A832DHM7-F1
#
_entry.id   AF-A0A832DHM7-F1
#
_cell.length_a   1.000
_cell.length_b   1.000
_cell.length_c   1.000
_cell.angle_alpha   90.00
_cell.angle_beta   90.00
_cell.angle_gamma   90.00
#
_symmetry.space_group_name_H-M   'P 1'
#
loop_
_entity.id
_entity.type
_entity.pdbx_description
1 polymer ?
#
loop_
_entity_poly.entity_id
_entity_poly.type
_entity_poly.pdbx_seq_one_letter_code
_entity_poly.pdbx_strand_id
1 'polypeptide(L)'
;MLNQTELASLSKGDSVDHFLLVKKSDLRLTKQNKEYISLELADKTLSVQSNLWDDVKNFHNLKTNLASGSIVKVKGQLDEYQGAPQIKISEIRLAKDEDNVTPLDFIPRSQRDLDEMKDELKNRIKKISNPYLSKLLKNIFSAERFEKYITAPAGKLWHHSYISGLIEHTLEIIKICDLMCDIHPDLNRDLLIAGAMLHDFGKIEELSFDSAFEYTDKGKLIGHIVIASMIVDEEIKKIKDFPEELRINLLHLILSHQGKLEHASPVVPKTLEAITLYHADELSAKVNAYKLTLQSEIKKDSKWTRFVNLAGTDLYSHELENFSDTDKKTLFD
;
A
#
# COMPACT_ATOMS: atom_id res chain seq x y z
N MET A 1 -10.04 -3.23 -17.79
CA MET A 1 -10.84 -2.56 -16.75
C MET A 1 -12.20 -3.22 -16.72
N LEU A 2 -12.63 -3.73 -15.56
CA LEU A 2 -13.89 -4.44 -15.43
C LEU A 2 -15.06 -3.49 -15.70
N ASN A 3 -15.97 -3.90 -16.59
CA ASN A 3 -17.20 -3.13 -16.86
C ASN A 3 -18.30 -3.54 -15.87
N GLN A 4 -18.08 -3.22 -14.59
CA GLN A 4 -19.04 -3.43 -13.51
C GLN A 4 -19.08 -2.19 -12.60
N THR A 5 -20.21 -1.97 -11.95
CA THR A 5 -20.34 -0.93 -10.91
C THR A 5 -19.43 -1.22 -9.72
N GLU A 6 -19.08 -0.17 -8.96
CA GLU A 6 -18.32 -0.33 -7.72
C GLU A 6 -19.26 -0.72 -6.59
N LEU A 7 -18.84 -1.64 -5.71
CA LEU A 7 -19.63 -2.08 -4.56
C LEU A 7 -20.05 -0.92 -3.66
N ALA A 8 -19.20 0.08 -3.45
CA ALA A 8 -19.52 1.26 -2.66
C ALA A 8 -20.65 2.13 -3.24
N SER A 9 -20.99 1.96 -4.53
CA SER A 9 -22.08 2.68 -5.19
C SER A 9 -23.43 1.97 -5.11
N LEU A 10 -23.44 0.71 -4.66
CA LEU A 10 -24.65 -0.11 -4.59
C LEU A 10 -25.40 0.12 -3.27
N SER A 11 -26.72 0.08 -3.36
CA SER A 11 -27.65 0.17 -2.23
C SER A 11 -28.35 -1.18 -1.99
N LYS A 12 -28.97 -1.31 -0.81
CA LYS A 12 -29.77 -2.49 -0.47
C LYS A 12 -30.84 -2.75 -1.53
N GLY A 13 -30.85 -3.96 -2.08
CA GLY A 13 -31.76 -4.38 -3.13
C GLY A 13 -31.16 -4.34 -4.54
N ASP A 14 -29.99 -3.72 -4.73
CA ASP A 14 -29.37 -3.66 -6.06
C ASP A 14 -28.81 -5.03 -6.48
N SER A 15 -28.93 -5.31 -7.78
CA SER A 15 -28.43 -6.55 -8.36
C SER A 15 -26.90 -6.53 -8.42
N VAL A 16 -26.28 -7.62 -7.98
CA VAL A 16 -24.84 -7.84 -8.08
C VAL A 16 -24.60 -8.85 -9.20
N ASP A 17 -23.94 -8.45 -10.29
CA ASP A 17 -23.34 -9.36 -11.29
C ASP A 17 -21.86 -8.99 -11.49
N HIS A 18 -21.02 -9.32 -10.50
CA HIS A 18 -19.67 -8.75 -10.35
C HIS A 18 -18.61 -9.84 -10.29
N PHE A 19 -17.43 -9.57 -10.84
CA PHE A 19 -16.23 -10.27 -10.41
C PHE A 19 -15.75 -9.66 -9.10
N LEU A 20 -15.31 -10.48 -8.15
CA LEU A 20 -14.88 -10.06 -6.82
C LEU A 20 -13.69 -10.91 -6.37
N LEU A 21 -12.79 -10.30 -5.60
CA LEU A 21 -11.67 -10.99 -4.95
C LEU A 21 -12.13 -11.63 -3.65
N VAL A 22 -11.80 -12.90 -3.43
CA VAL A 22 -12.00 -13.58 -2.15
C VAL A 22 -10.86 -13.19 -1.21
N LYS A 23 -11.13 -12.29 -0.26
CA LYS A 23 -10.16 -11.96 0.80
C LYS A 23 -10.08 -13.05 1.86
N LYS A 24 -11.22 -13.64 2.22
CA LYS A 24 -11.31 -14.71 3.22
C LYS A 24 -12.33 -15.76 2.83
N SER A 25 -12.03 -17.03 3.14
CA SER A 25 -12.90 -18.18 2.95
C SER A 25 -12.78 -19.12 4.15
N ASP A 26 -13.83 -19.20 4.97
CA ASP A 26 -13.90 -20.10 6.14
C ASP A 26 -15.07 -21.07 5.98
N LEU A 27 -14.82 -22.39 6.00
CA LEU A 27 -15.89 -23.38 6.12
C LEU A 27 -16.43 -23.38 7.56
N ARG A 28 -17.73 -23.19 7.73
CA ARG A 28 -18.40 -23.09 9.03
C ARG A 28 -19.63 -23.98 9.10
N LEU A 29 -20.08 -24.24 10.32
CA LEU A 29 -21.30 -24.97 10.62
C LEU A 29 -22.35 -24.02 11.20
N THR A 30 -23.60 -24.19 10.77
CA THR A 30 -24.76 -23.57 11.42
C THR A 30 -25.03 -24.25 12.77
N LYS A 31 -25.92 -23.67 13.59
CA LYS A 31 -26.41 -24.30 14.82
C LYS A 31 -27.09 -25.66 14.59
N GLN A 32 -27.48 -25.95 13.34
CA GLN A 32 -28.13 -27.19 12.92
C GLN A 32 -27.15 -28.15 12.23
N ASN A 33 -25.83 -27.93 12.38
CA ASN A 33 -24.76 -28.71 11.75
C ASN A 33 -24.78 -28.75 10.21
N LYS A 34 -25.45 -27.80 9.55
CA LYS A 34 -25.31 -27.59 8.11
C LYS A 34 -24.06 -26.79 7.80
N GLU A 35 -23.31 -27.22 6.79
CA GLU A 35 -22.12 -26.52 6.31
C GLU A 35 -22.49 -25.28 5.49
N TYR A 36 -21.71 -24.22 5.61
CA TYR A 36 -21.71 -23.06 4.73
C TYR A 36 -20.30 -22.48 4.65
N ILE A 37 -20.00 -21.72 3.61
CA ILE A 37 -18.72 -21.04 3.47
C ILE A 37 -18.93 -19.56 3.77
N SER A 38 -18.29 -19.07 4.82
CA SER A 38 -18.24 -17.64 5.14
C SER A 38 -17.16 -17.01 4.26
N LEU A 39 -17.58 -16.07 3.41
CA LEU A 39 -16.74 -15.37 2.46
C LEU A 39 -16.62 -13.90 2.82
N GLU A 40 -15.43 -13.36 2.61
CA GLU A 40 -15.23 -11.92 2.52
C GLU A 40 -14.86 -11.60 1.06
N LEU A 41 -15.77 -10.91 0.37
CA LEU A 41 -15.65 -10.60 -1.05
C LEU A 41 -15.38 -9.11 -1.21
N ALA A 42 -14.40 -8.76 -2.03
CA ALA A 42 -13.97 -7.37 -2.18
C ALA A 42 -13.83 -6.95 -3.64
N ASP A 43 -14.14 -5.69 -3.89
CA ASP A 43 -13.59 -4.95 -5.02
C ASP A 43 -12.60 -3.87 -4.53
N LYS A 44 -12.20 -2.97 -5.43
CA LYS A 44 -11.27 -1.86 -5.11
C LYS A 44 -11.85 -0.83 -4.12
N THR A 45 -13.15 -0.87 -3.83
CA THR A 45 -13.86 0.13 -3.02
C THR A 45 -14.32 -0.39 -1.67
N LEU A 46 -14.84 -1.62 -1.61
CA LEU A 46 -15.48 -2.16 -0.41
C LEU A 46 -15.19 -3.66 -0.26
N SER A 47 -15.10 -4.10 1.00
CA SER A 47 -15.11 -5.50 1.38
C SER A 47 -16.44 -5.83 2.03
N VAL A 48 -17.14 -6.85 1.54
CA VAL A 48 -18.49 -7.22 1.94
C VAL A 48 -18.52 -8.68 2.39
N GLN A 49 -19.11 -8.93 3.55
CA GLN A 49 -19.30 -10.29 4.06
C GLN A 49 -20.37 -11.01 3.22
N SER A 50 -20.22 -12.31 3.03
CA SER A 50 -21.17 -13.13 2.27
C SER A 50 -21.18 -14.55 2.82
N ASN A 51 -22.34 -15.21 2.75
CA ASN A 51 -22.45 -16.63 3.11
C ASN A 51 -22.86 -17.40 1.87
N LEU A 52 -22.02 -18.35 1.50
CA LEU A 52 -22.32 -19.31 0.44
C LEU A 52 -22.91 -20.56 1.07
N TRP A 53 -24.20 -20.77 0.82
CA TRP A 53 -24.98 -21.88 1.36
C TRP A 53 -24.85 -23.14 0.50
N ASP A 54 -25.15 -24.30 1.10
CA ASP A 54 -25.01 -25.63 0.49
C ASP A 54 -25.96 -25.89 -0.69
N ASP A 55 -27.03 -25.12 -0.80
CA ASP A 55 -28.02 -25.17 -1.88
C ASP A 55 -27.59 -24.40 -3.15
N VAL A 56 -26.53 -23.59 -3.07
CA VAL A 56 -26.02 -22.85 -4.23
C VAL A 56 -25.23 -23.79 -5.15
N LYS A 57 -25.51 -23.70 -6.45
CA LYS A 57 -24.77 -24.47 -7.48
C LYS A 57 -23.25 -24.26 -7.32
N ASN A 58 -22.49 -25.33 -7.52
CA ASN A 58 -21.03 -25.40 -7.34
C ASN A 58 -20.51 -25.37 -5.89
N PHE A 59 -21.36 -25.39 -4.86
CA PHE A 59 -20.92 -25.40 -3.45
C PHE A 59 -19.82 -26.43 -3.18
N HIS A 60 -20.04 -27.70 -3.55
CA HIS A 60 -19.04 -28.76 -3.31
C HIS A 60 -17.71 -28.55 -4.03
N ASN A 61 -17.74 -28.01 -5.26
CA ASN A 61 -16.51 -27.71 -6.01
C ASN A 61 -15.76 -26.53 -5.37
N LEU A 62 -16.47 -25.48 -4.99
CA LEU A 62 -15.91 -24.30 -4.35
C LEU A 62 -15.38 -24.62 -2.95
N LYS A 63 -16.05 -25.49 -2.19
CA LYS A 63 -15.56 -25.96 -0.89
C LYS A 63 -14.12 -26.49 -0.94
N THR A 64 -13.72 -27.11 -2.05
CA THR A 64 -12.37 -27.68 -2.21
C THR A 64 -11.40 -26.71 -2.89
N ASN A 65 -11.86 -25.89 -3.83
CA ASN A 65 -10.98 -25.10 -4.71
C ASN A 65 -10.96 -23.60 -4.39
N LEU A 66 -11.87 -23.11 -3.56
CA LEU A 66 -11.98 -21.70 -3.22
C LEU A 66 -11.00 -21.35 -2.09
N ALA A 67 -9.98 -20.57 -2.42
CA ALA A 67 -9.01 -20.06 -1.46
C ALA A 67 -8.99 -18.52 -1.46
N SER A 68 -8.47 -17.93 -0.39
CA SER A 68 -8.10 -16.50 -0.38
C SER A 68 -7.19 -16.18 -1.59
N GLY A 69 -7.42 -15.03 -2.22
CA GLY A 69 -6.76 -14.63 -3.46
C GLY A 69 -7.45 -15.11 -4.74
N SER A 70 -8.44 -16.01 -4.64
CA SER A 70 -9.23 -16.43 -5.81
C SER A 70 -10.15 -15.31 -6.28
N ILE A 71 -10.39 -15.23 -7.59
CA ILE A 71 -11.40 -14.35 -8.17
C ILE A 71 -12.64 -15.17 -8.46
N VAL A 72 -13.79 -14.64 -8.06
CA VAL A 72 -15.09 -15.28 -8.32
C VAL A 72 -16.00 -14.34 -9.08
N LYS A 73 -16.79 -14.89 -10.01
CA LYS A 73 -17.95 -14.21 -10.58
C LYS A 73 -19.16 -14.53 -9.72
N VAL A 74 -19.78 -13.49 -9.17
CA VAL A 74 -20.90 -13.58 -8.23
C VAL A 74 -22.13 -12.93 -8.84
N LYS A 75 -23.24 -13.68 -8.83
CA LYS A 75 -24.58 -13.15 -9.04
C LYS A 75 -25.36 -13.18 -7.74
N GLY A 76 -26.11 -12.13 -7.48
CA GLY A 76 -26.91 -12.02 -6.28
C GLY A 76 -27.52 -10.64 -6.10
N GLN A 77 -27.75 -10.27 -4.86
CA GLN A 77 -28.32 -8.99 -4.48
C GLN A 77 -27.58 -8.43 -3.27
N LEU A 78 -27.33 -7.13 -3.24
CA LEU A 78 -26.83 -6.47 -2.05
C LEU A 78 -27.94 -6.41 -1.01
N ASP A 79 -27.66 -6.87 0.19
CA ASP A 79 -28.56 -6.89 1.33
C ASP A 79 -27.83 -6.32 2.56
N GLU A 80 -28.52 -6.28 3.69
CA GLU A 80 -27.99 -5.76 4.94
C GLU A 80 -28.34 -6.69 6.09
N TYR A 81 -27.33 -7.11 6.85
CA TYR A 81 -27.47 -7.95 8.03
C TYR A 81 -26.91 -7.24 9.26
N GLN A 82 -27.75 -6.99 10.26
CA GLN A 82 -27.40 -6.29 11.50
C GLN A 82 -26.70 -4.92 11.29
N GLY A 83 -27.10 -4.17 10.26
CA GLY A 83 -26.52 -2.87 9.96
C GLY A 83 -25.27 -2.92 9.06
N ALA A 84 -24.79 -4.11 8.69
CA ALA A 84 -23.63 -4.28 7.82
C ALA A 84 -24.05 -4.79 6.43
N PRO A 85 -23.44 -4.28 5.34
CA PRO A 85 -23.72 -4.77 4.01
C PRO A 85 -23.31 -6.24 3.86
N GLN A 86 -24.11 -7.01 3.13
CA GLN A 86 -23.87 -8.41 2.81
C GLN A 86 -24.33 -8.70 1.38
N ILE A 87 -23.61 -9.56 0.63
CA ILE A 87 -24.12 -10.05 -0.66
C ILE A 87 -24.86 -11.37 -0.42
N LYS A 88 -26.13 -11.41 -0.83
CA LYS A 88 -26.91 -12.65 -0.90
C LYS A 88 -26.62 -13.33 -2.23
N ILE A 89 -25.77 -14.34 -2.19
CA ILE A 89 -25.30 -15.07 -3.38
C ILE A 89 -26.41 -15.97 -3.92
N SER A 90 -26.73 -15.81 -5.21
CA SER A 90 -27.60 -16.74 -5.95
C SER A 90 -26.80 -17.67 -6.86
N GLU A 91 -25.72 -17.17 -7.47
CA GLU A 91 -24.79 -17.98 -8.26
C GLU A 91 -23.36 -17.53 -8.03
N ILE A 92 -22.42 -18.48 -8.03
CA ILE A 92 -21.00 -18.20 -7.91
C ILE A 92 -20.19 -19.20 -8.73
N ARG A 93 -19.10 -18.72 -9.33
CA ARG A 93 -18.09 -19.54 -9.99
C ARG A 93 -16.71 -18.92 -9.84
N LEU A 94 -15.67 -19.73 -9.92
CA LEU A 94 -14.31 -19.22 -10.11
C LEU A 94 -14.20 -18.50 -11.46
N ALA A 95 -13.38 -17.45 -11.50
CA ALA A 95 -12.94 -16.83 -12.74
C ALA A 95 -12.10 -17.82 -13.56
N LYS A 96 -12.15 -17.69 -14.88
CA LYS A 96 -11.38 -18.45 -15.85
C LYS A 96 -10.42 -17.49 -16.57
N ASP A 97 -9.38 -18.02 -17.20
CA ASP A 97 -8.42 -17.22 -17.98
C ASP A 97 -9.11 -16.37 -19.05
N GLU A 98 -10.16 -16.92 -19.68
CA GLU A 98 -10.98 -16.24 -20.70
C GLU A 98 -11.73 -15.00 -20.17
N ASP A 99 -11.95 -14.90 -18.85
CA ASP A 99 -12.59 -13.74 -18.25
C ASP A 99 -11.68 -12.49 -18.27
N ASN A 100 -10.36 -12.65 -18.52
CA ASN A 100 -9.36 -11.58 -18.57
C ASN A 100 -9.37 -10.69 -17.31
N VAL A 101 -9.48 -11.30 -16.13
CA VAL A 101 -9.49 -10.62 -14.83
C VAL A 101 -8.34 -11.10 -13.98
N THR A 102 -7.65 -10.17 -13.33
CA THR A 102 -6.53 -10.44 -12.43
C THR A 102 -6.85 -9.95 -11.02
N PRO A 103 -6.19 -10.47 -9.97
CA PRO A 103 -6.45 -10.00 -8.62
C PRO A 103 -6.14 -8.51 -8.45
N LEU A 104 -5.15 -7.99 -9.19
CA LEU A 104 -4.77 -6.58 -9.24
C LEU A 104 -5.93 -5.65 -9.63
N ASP A 105 -6.95 -6.14 -10.35
CA ASP A 105 -8.14 -5.35 -10.71
C ASP A 105 -9.02 -5.00 -9.49
N PHE A 106 -8.84 -5.69 -8.37
CA PHE A 106 -9.63 -5.51 -7.14
C PHE A 106 -8.84 -4.88 -5.98
N ILE A 107 -7.57 -4.56 -6.21
CA ILE A 107 -6.73 -3.92 -5.20
C ILE A 107 -6.82 -2.40 -5.39
N PRO A 108 -7.00 -1.61 -4.32
CA PRO A 108 -6.94 -0.15 -4.42
C PRO A 108 -5.63 0.30 -5.05
N ARG A 109 -5.65 1.42 -5.77
CA ARG A 109 -4.46 2.00 -6.44
C ARG A 109 -4.33 3.47 -6.08
N SER A 110 -3.13 4.02 -6.25
CA SER A 110 -2.91 5.46 -6.14
C SER A 110 -3.91 6.24 -7.00
N GLN A 111 -4.36 7.39 -6.49
CA GLN A 111 -5.17 8.35 -7.26
C GLN A 111 -4.31 9.22 -8.18
N ARG A 112 -2.99 9.24 -7.98
CA ARG A 112 -2.04 9.98 -8.80
C ARG A 112 -1.72 9.18 -10.06
N ASP A 113 -1.46 9.89 -11.16
CA ASP A 113 -1.05 9.25 -12.40
C ASP A 113 0.32 8.57 -12.24
N LEU A 114 0.39 7.29 -12.61
CA LEU A 114 1.59 6.50 -12.42
C LEU A 114 2.73 6.94 -13.34
N ASP A 115 2.43 7.38 -14.56
CA ASP A 115 3.46 7.81 -15.51
C ASP A 115 4.04 9.17 -15.09
N GLU A 116 3.22 10.08 -14.58
CA GLU A 116 3.68 11.31 -13.93
C GLU A 116 4.59 11.01 -12.73
N MET A 117 4.20 10.10 -11.84
CA MET A 117 5.03 9.71 -10.69
C MET A 117 6.36 9.08 -11.10
N LYS A 118 6.37 8.22 -12.13
CA LYS A 118 7.62 7.66 -12.68
C LYS A 118 8.55 8.77 -13.17
N ASP A 119 8.01 9.76 -13.86
CA ASP A 119 8.79 10.86 -14.41
C ASP A 119 9.32 11.78 -13.32
N GLU A 120 8.52 12.08 -12.28
CA GLU A 120 8.99 12.76 -11.08
C GLU A 120 10.19 12.03 -10.47
N LEU A 121 10.06 10.73 -10.16
CA LEU A 121 11.13 9.94 -9.53
C LEU A 121 12.40 9.92 -10.39
N LYS A 122 12.28 9.69 -11.70
CA LYS A 122 13.42 9.73 -12.64
C LYS A 122 14.09 11.10 -12.66
N ASN A 123 13.30 12.18 -12.64
CA ASN A 123 13.82 13.54 -12.61
C ASN A 123 14.53 13.84 -11.28
N ARG A 124 14.04 13.30 -10.16
CA ARG A 124 14.72 13.39 -8.87
C ARG A 124 16.07 12.67 -8.89
N ILE A 125 16.15 11.46 -9.46
CA ILE A 125 17.42 10.73 -9.61
C ILE A 125 18.43 11.53 -10.46
N LYS A 126 17.97 12.22 -11.52
CA LYS A 126 18.83 13.05 -12.37
C LYS A 126 19.38 14.29 -11.66
N LYS A 127 18.69 14.82 -10.64
CA LYS A 127 19.11 16.01 -9.89
C LYS A 127 20.20 15.73 -8.84
N ILE A 128 20.47 14.46 -8.53
CA ILE A 128 21.53 14.06 -7.60
C ILE A 128 22.90 14.43 -8.19
N SER A 129 23.62 15.31 -7.51
CA SER A 129 24.91 15.86 -7.96
C SER A 129 26.09 14.94 -7.59
N ASN A 130 26.00 14.24 -6.46
CA ASN A 130 27.01 13.29 -6.01
C ASN A 130 27.11 12.11 -7.00
N PRO A 131 28.28 11.88 -7.63
CA PRO A 131 28.40 10.89 -8.70
C PRO A 131 28.23 9.44 -8.20
N TYR A 132 28.60 9.15 -6.95
CA TYR A 132 28.47 7.82 -6.36
C TYR A 132 27.01 7.49 -6.07
N LEU A 133 26.27 8.42 -5.46
CA LEU A 133 24.83 8.26 -5.21
C LEU A 133 24.03 8.21 -6.52
N SER A 134 24.34 9.08 -7.48
CA SER A 134 23.68 9.07 -8.80
C SER A 134 23.86 7.72 -9.51
N LYS A 135 25.07 7.15 -9.47
CA LYS A 135 25.35 5.83 -10.04
C LYS A 135 24.63 4.71 -9.27
N LEU A 136 24.65 4.76 -7.94
CA LEU A 136 23.97 3.79 -7.08
C LEU A 136 22.46 3.75 -7.35
N LEU A 137 21.81 4.91 -7.37
CA LEU A 137 20.37 5.00 -7.61
C LEU A 137 20.01 4.47 -9.00
N LYS A 138 20.79 4.79 -10.04
CA LYS A 138 20.57 4.24 -11.40
C LYS A 138 20.72 2.70 -11.45
N ASN A 139 21.66 2.13 -10.69
CA ASN A 139 21.83 0.68 -10.62
C ASN A 139 20.65 0.02 -9.89
N ILE A 140 20.21 0.59 -8.77
CA ILE A 140 19.12 0.04 -7.95
C ILE A 140 17.79 0.14 -8.69
N PHE A 141 17.45 1.31 -9.22
CA PHE A 141 16.23 1.58 -9.97
C PHE A 141 16.37 1.16 -11.45
N SER A 142 16.72 -0.10 -11.68
CA SER A 142 16.89 -0.67 -13.02
C SER A 142 15.94 -1.83 -13.29
N ALA A 143 15.45 -1.91 -14.54
CA ALA A 143 14.68 -3.02 -15.09
C ALA A 143 13.58 -3.53 -14.13
N GLU A 144 13.64 -4.81 -13.78
CA GLU A 144 12.65 -5.50 -12.96
C GLU A 144 12.45 -4.87 -11.57
N ARG A 145 13.52 -4.38 -10.94
CA ARG A 145 13.43 -3.75 -9.62
C ARG A 145 12.63 -2.46 -9.67
N PHE A 146 12.80 -1.67 -10.74
CA PHE A 146 12.02 -0.45 -10.92
C PHE A 146 10.54 -0.77 -11.11
N GLU A 147 10.20 -1.74 -11.97
CA GLU A 147 8.81 -2.16 -12.19
C GLU A 147 8.14 -2.65 -10.90
N LYS A 148 8.83 -3.47 -10.11
CA LYS A 148 8.32 -3.91 -8.79
C LYS A 148 8.11 -2.74 -7.84
N TYR A 149 9.05 -1.80 -7.79
CA TYR A 149 9.01 -0.66 -6.90
C TYR A 149 7.81 0.27 -7.17
N ILE A 150 7.53 0.56 -8.44
CA ILE A 150 6.44 1.46 -8.83
C ILE A 150 5.04 0.83 -8.69
N THR A 151 4.94 -0.49 -8.58
CA THR A 151 3.68 -1.20 -8.35
C THR A 151 3.47 -1.58 -6.89
N ALA A 152 4.54 -1.64 -6.09
CA ALA A 152 4.47 -2.05 -4.69
C ALA A 152 3.60 -1.10 -3.84
N PRO A 153 2.87 -1.62 -2.85
CA PRO A 153 2.29 -0.81 -1.80
C PRO A 153 3.37 -0.35 -0.81
N ALA A 154 3.14 0.78 -0.12
CA ALA A 154 4.05 1.20 0.95
C ALA A 154 3.72 0.51 2.29
N GLY A 155 2.58 -0.16 2.40
CA GLY A 155 2.21 -0.87 3.63
C GLY A 155 1.12 -1.89 3.38
N LYS A 156 0.86 -2.73 4.37
CA LYS A 156 -0.20 -3.73 4.27
C LYS A 156 -1.58 -3.19 4.64
N LEU A 157 -1.66 -2.32 5.66
CA LEU A 157 -2.93 -1.97 6.29
C LEU A 157 -3.08 -0.51 6.72
N TRP A 158 -2.00 0.26 6.87
CA TRP A 158 -2.05 1.54 7.58
C TRP A 158 -1.99 2.76 6.66
N HIS A 159 -0.89 2.89 5.92
CA HIS A 159 -0.67 4.00 5.01
C HIS A 159 -0.25 3.47 3.64
N HIS A 160 -0.64 4.19 2.59
CA HIS A 160 -0.28 3.91 1.20
C HIS A 160 -0.41 2.43 0.83
N SER A 161 -1.43 1.75 1.39
CA SER A 161 -1.64 0.30 1.32
C SER A 161 -2.43 -0.06 0.07
N TYR A 162 -1.90 0.37 -1.07
CA TYR A 162 -2.50 0.28 -2.39
C TYR A 162 -1.42 0.21 -3.46
N ILE A 163 -1.77 -0.27 -4.66
CA ILE A 163 -0.82 -0.37 -5.79
C ILE A 163 -0.26 1.02 -6.10
N SER A 164 1.06 1.08 -6.28
CA SER A 164 1.83 2.31 -6.48
C SER A 164 1.87 3.24 -5.27
N GLY A 165 1.51 2.75 -4.09
CA GLY A 165 1.64 3.48 -2.83
C GLY A 165 3.09 3.74 -2.42
N LEU A 166 4.03 2.83 -2.72
CA LEU A 166 5.43 3.00 -2.33
C LEU A 166 6.09 4.19 -3.05
N ILE A 167 5.85 4.33 -4.36
CA ILE A 167 6.36 5.47 -5.13
C ILE A 167 5.68 6.77 -4.70
N GLU A 168 4.37 6.79 -4.48
CA GLU A 168 3.64 7.97 -3.99
C GLU A 168 4.22 8.45 -2.66
N HIS A 169 4.34 7.54 -1.69
CA HIS A 169 4.93 7.80 -0.37
C HIS A 169 6.36 8.33 -0.47
N THR A 170 7.20 7.71 -1.30
CA THR A 170 8.58 8.14 -1.49
C THR A 170 8.65 9.57 -2.07
N LEU A 171 7.78 9.93 -3.01
CA LEU A 171 7.75 11.27 -3.60
C LEU A 171 7.29 12.32 -2.58
N GLU A 172 6.34 12.00 -1.71
CA GLU A 172 5.95 12.85 -0.58
C GLU A 172 7.14 13.09 0.38
N ILE A 173 7.86 12.02 0.76
CA ILE A 173 9.05 12.13 1.62
C ILE A 173 10.12 12.99 0.96
N ILE A 174 10.44 12.76 -0.32
CA ILE A 174 11.41 13.57 -1.07
C ILE A 174 11.02 15.05 -1.02
N LYS A 175 9.74 15.37 -1.19
CA LYS A 175 9.26 16.75 -1.15
C LYS A 175 9.44 17.37 0.25
N ILE A 176 9.13 16.64 1.31
CA ILE A 176 9.33 17.10 2.69
C ILE A 176 10.82 17.31 2.98
N CYS A 177 11.67 16.37 2.57
CA CYS A 177 13.12 16.47 2.73
C CYS A 177 13.72 17.66 1.96
N ASP A 178 13.26 17.91 0.72
CA ASP A 178 13.67 19.10 -0.06
C ASP A 178 13.39 20.40 0.70
N LEU A 179 12.17 20.54 1.25
CA LEU A 179 11.77 21.70 2.04
C LEU A 179 12.66 21.87 3.28
N MET A 180 13.00 20.77 3.95
CA MET A 180 13.89 20.82 5.11
C MET A 180 15.32 21.25 4.72
N CYS A 181 15.82 20.83 3.56
CA CYS A 181 17.11 21.32 3.05
C CYS A 181 17.08 22.80 2.66
N ASP A 182 15.93 23.36 2.27
CA ASP A 182 15.81 24.80 2.02
C ASP A 182 15.85 25.61 3.33
N ILE A 183 15.35 25.05 4.42
CA ILE A 183 15.38 25.67 5.76
C ILE A 183 16.76 25.49 6.43
N HIS A 184 17.37 24.32 6.26
CA HIS A 184 18.64 23.92 6.87
C HIS A 184 19.68 23.58 5.80
N PRO A 185 20.45 24.59 5.31
CA PRO A 185 21.45 24.39 4.26
C PRO A 185 22.62 23.47 4.66
N ASP A 186 22.78 23.21 5.95
CA ASP A 186 23.76 22.28 6.53
C ASP A 186 23.42 20.80 6.29
N LEU A 187 22.17 20.48 5.91
CA LEU A 187 21.78 19.13 5.49
C LEU A 187 22.44 18.75 4.17
N ASN A 188 23.02 17.55 4.10
CA ASN A 188 23.46 16.99 2.83
C ASN A 188 22.26 16.52 2.00
N ARG A 189 21.78 17.40 1.12
CA ARG A 189 20.60 17.16 0.26
C ARG A 189 20.70 15.86 -0.54
N ASP A 190 21.81 15.61 -1.23
CA ASP A 190 21.93 14.41 -2.07
C ASP A 190 21.89 13.12 -1.25
N LEU A 191 22.54 13.10 -0.08
CA LEU A 191 22.51 11.97 0.84
C LEU A 191 21.10 11.74 1.39
N LEU A 192 20.43 12.80 1.85
CA LEU A 192 19.08 12.73 2.40
C LEU A 192 18.07 12.23 1.35
N ILE A 193 18.09 12.79 0.14
CA ILE A 193 17.18 12.40 -0.94
C ILE A 193 17.47 10.97 -1.42
N ALA A 194 18.73 10.55 -1.49
CA ALA A 194 19.07 9.16 -1.79
C ALA A 194 18.58 8.21 -0.68
N GLY A 195 18.72 8.58 0.60
CA GLY A 195 18.14 7.85 1.71
C GLY A 195 16.62 7.74 1.61
N ALA A 196 15.92 8.83 1.30
CA ALA A 196 14.48 8.86 1.08
C ALA A 196 14.03 7.92 -0.05
N MET A 197 14.76 7.82 -1.15
CA MET A 197 14.42 6.87 -2.22
C MET A 197 14.61 5.40 -1.80
N LEU A 198 15.57 5.13 -0.92
CA LEU A 198 16.05 3.77 -0.64
C LEU A 198 15.53 3.17 0.67
N HIS A 199 15.03 3.98 1.61
CA HIS A 199 14.69 3.55 2.97
C HIS A 199 13.75 2.34 2.99
N ASP A 200 12.74 2.35 2.12
CA ASP A 200 11.71 1.32 2.02
C ASP A 200 11.87 0.39 0.80
N PHE A 201 13.01 0.45 0.12
CA PHE A 201 13.22 -0.32 -1.11
C PHE A 201 13.07 -1.83 -0.91
N GLY A 202 13.32 -2.33 0.31
CA GLY A 202 13.13 -3.73 0.67
C GLY A 202 11.67 -4.21 0.60
N LYS A 203 10.68 -3.31 0.52
CA LYS A 203 9.26 -3.66 0.38
C LYS A 203 8.97 -4.45 -0.90
N ILE A 204 9.78 -4.29 -1.93
CA ILE A 204 9.66 -5.05 -3.19
C ILE A 204 9.99 -6.54 -3.04
N GLU A 205 10.66 -6.92 -1.95
CA GLU A 205 10.95 -8.32 -1.60
C GLU A 205 10.22 -8.77 -0.33
N GLU A 206 9.80 -7.84 0.53
CA GLU A 206 9.02 -8.13 1.74
C GLU A 206 7.58 -8.54 1.41
N LEU A 207 6.98 -7.90 0.40
CA LEU A 207 5.58 -8.09 0.04
C LEU A 207 5.45 -8.79 -1.32
N SER A 208 4.62 -9.84 -1.35
CA SER A 208 4.02 -10.36 -2.57
C SER A 208 2.72 -9.61 -2.83
N PHE A 209 2.51 -9.20 -4.07
CA PHE A 209 1.34 -8.42 -4.49
C PHE A 209 0.67 -8.96 -5.76
N ASP A 210 0.96 -10.20 -6.15
CA ASP A 210 0.39 -10.84 -7.35
C ASP A 210 -1.10 -11.20 -7.20
N SER A 211 -1.55 -11.48 -5.97
CA SER A 211 -2.93 -11.93 -5.69
C SER A 211 -3.56 -11.28 -4.47
N ALA A 212 -2.84 -11.24 -3.36
CA ALA A 212 -3.17 -10.53 -2.14
C ALA A 212 -1.87 -9.98 -1.54
N PHE A 213 -1.93 -8.84 -0.86
CA PHE A 213 -0.77 -8.29 -0.15
C PHE A 213 -0.36 -9.22 0.99
N GLU A 214 0.56 -10.12 0.71
CA GLU A 214 1.09 -11.10 1.64
C GLU A 214 2.58 -10.87 1.89
N TYR A 215 3.03 -11.16 3.10
CA TYR A 215 4.46 -11.13 3.40
C TYR A 215 5.13 -12.38 2.84
N THR A 216 6.26 -12.21 2.16
CA THR A 216 7.15 -13.31 1.78
C THR A 216 7.83 -13.88 3.02
N ASP A 217 8.37 -15.10 2.93
CA ASP A 217 9.14 -15.69 4.04
C ASP A 217 10.35 -14.81 4.39
N LYS A 218 11.03 -14.26 3.38
CA LYS A 218 12.13 -13.31 3.56
C LYS A 218 11.64 -12.05 4.28
N GLY A 219 10.49 -11.50 3.89
CA GLY A 219 9.86 -10.36 4.55
C GLY A 219 9.54 -10.62 6.02
N LYS A 220 8.91 -11.75 6.34
CA LYS A 220 8.56 -12.11 7.73
C LYS A 220 9.78 -12.34 8.62
N LEU A 221 10.85 -12.93 8.07
CA LEU A 221 12.03 -13.32 8.85
C LEU A 221 13.08 -12.20 8.96
N ILE A 222 13.21 -11.35 7.95
CA ILE A 222 14.28 -10.34 7.86
C ILE A 222 13.74 -8.90 7.99
N GLY A 223 12.59 -8.61 7.37
CA GLY A 223 11.98 -7.27 7.33
C GLY A 223 12.60 -6.34 6.28
N HIS A 224 11.77 -5.46 5.71
CA HIS A 224 12.16 -4.56 4.60
C HIS A 224 13.37 -3.69 4.91
N ILE A 225 13.54 -3.19 6.14
CA ILE A 225 14.65 -2.29 6.49
C ILE A 225 15.99 -2.97 6.27
N VAL A 226 16.13 -4.19 6.80
CA VAL A 226 17.36 -4.97 6.69
C VAL A 226 17.54 -5.41 5.24
N ILE A 227 16.48 -5.86 4.57
CA ILE A 227 16.52 -6.22 3.14
C ILE A 227 17.01 -5.04 2.28
N ALA A 228 16.47 -3.82 2.50
CA ALA A 228 16.87 -2.61 1.80
C ALA A 228 18.37 -2.34 2.01
N SER A 229 18.84 -2.41 3.25
CA SER A 229 20.25 -2.19 3.58
C SER A 229 21.18 -3.21 2.91
N MET A 230 20.77 -4.48 2.82
CA MET A 230 21.53 -5.54 2.16
C MET A 230 21.63 -5.30 0.65
N ILE A 231 20.51 -5.00 -0.02
CA ILE A 231 20.48 -4.71 -1.46
C ILE A 231 21.36 -3.50 -1.77
N VAL A 232 21.23 -2.43 -0.98
CA VAL A 232 22.00 -1.20 -1.15
C VAL A 232 23.49 -1.46 -0.97
N ASP A 233 23.89 -2.20 0.08
CA ASP A 233 25.29 -2.52 0.33
C ASP A 233 25.91 -3.39 -0.78
N GLU A 234 25.15 -4.35 -1.31
CA GLU A 234 25.56 -5.17 -2.45
C GLU A 234 25.78 -4.34 -3.73
N GLU A 235 24.92 -3.36 -4.00
CA GLU A 235 25.10 -2.47 -5.16
C GLU A 235 26.25 -1.48 -4.96
N ILE A 236 26.48 -0.99 -3.73
CA ILE A 236 27.63 -0.15 -3.39
C ILE A 236 28.94 -0.89 -3.69
N LYS A 237 29.06 -2.17 -3.34
CA LYS A 237 30.25 -3.00 -3.60
C LYS A 237 30.59 -3.14 -5.09
N LYS A 238 29.63 -2.90 -6.00
CA LYS A 238 29.84 -2.91 -7.46
C LYS A 238 30.37 -1.58 -7.99
N ILE A 239 30.39 -0.53 -7.16
CA ILE A 239 30.87 0.81 -7.53
C ILE A 239 32.30 0.97 -7.01
N LYS A 240 33.25 1.02 -7.94
CA LYS A 240 34.65 1.27 -7.63
C LYS A 240 34.83 2.58 -6.86
N ASP A 241 35.67 2.55 -5.83
CA ASP A 241 36.09 3.71 -5.04
C ASP A 241 34.93 4.44 -4.32
N PHE A 242 33.82 3.75 -4.03
CA PHE A 242 32.71 4.34 -3.26
C PHE A 242 33.19 4.77 -1.86
N PRO A 243 33.02 6.04 -1.45
CA PRO A 243 33.54 6.52 -0.17
C PRO A 243 32.91 5.80 1.03
N GLU A 244 33.73 5.26 1.93
CA GLU A 244 33.25 4.47 3.06
C GLU A 244 32.36 5.29 4.02
N GLU A 245 32.71 6.56 4.27
CA GLU A 245 31.88 7.44 5.09
C GLU A 245 30.50 7.68 4.47
N LEU A 246 30.42 7.85 3.15
CA LEU A 246 29.15 8.01 2.44
C LEU A 246 28.31 6.73 2.52
N ARG A 247 28.96 5.56 2.40
CA ARG A 247 28.32 4.25 2.55
C ARG A 247 27.71 4.09 3.94
N ILE A 248 28.50 4.33 4.99
CA ILE A 248 28.05 4.20 6.38
C ILE A 248 26.85 5.12 6.66
N ASN A 249 26.92 6.38 6.24
CA ASN A 249 25.83 7.33 6.47
C ASN A 249 24.56 6.96 5.68
N LEU A 250 24.67 6.50 4.44
CA LEU A 250 23.51 6.05 3.67
C LEU A 250 22.85 4.82 4.29
N LEU A 251 23.65 3.83 4.72
CA LEU A 251 23.13 2.66 5.42
C LEU A 251 22.48 3.04 6.75
N HIS A 252 23.06 4.02 7.47
CA HIS A 252 22.47 4.53 8.71
C HIS A 252 21.11 5.20 8.47
N LEU A 253 20.93 5.96 7.39
CA LEU A 253 19.61 6.50 7.01
C LEU A 253 18.58 5.40 6.86
N ILE A 254 18.90 4.35 6.10
CA ILE A 254 18.00 3.22 5.88
C ILE A 254 17.70 2.50 7.19
N LEU A 255 18.73 2.15 7.98
CA LEU A 255 18.59 1.38 9.22
C LEU A 255 17.95 2.15 10.38
N SER A 256 17.79 3.47 10.27
CA SER A 256 17.24 4.30 11.35
C SER A 256 15.93 5.00 11.01
N HIS A 257 15.41 4.85 9.79
CA HIS A 257 14.30 5.69 9.31
C HIS A 257 13.00 5.53 10.11
N GLN A 258 12.76 4.43 10.83
CA GLN A 258 11.57 4.26 11.68
C GLN A 258 11.70 4.86 13.08
N GLY A 259 12.84 5.50 13.37
CA GLY A 259 13.05 6.38 14.52
C GLY A 259 13.35 5.67 15.84
N LYS A 260 12.51 4.71 16.23
CA LYS A 260 12.57 4.05 17.55
C LYS A 260 12.75 2.55 17.44
N LEU A 261 13.48 1.96 18.39
CA LEU A 261 13.64 0.50 18.49
C LEU A 261 12.29 -0.21 18.70
N GLU A 262 11.38 0.43 19.44
CA GLU A 262 10.00 -0.04 19.65
C GLU A 262 9.19 -0.15 18.35
N HIS A 263 9.59 0.61 17.32
CA HIS A 263 8.98 0.59 15.99
C HIS A 263 9.74 -0.35 15.03
N ALA A 264 10.48 -1.34 15.55
CA ALA A 264 11.28 -2.29 14.75
C ALA A 264 12.46 -1.66 13.96
N SER A 265 12.83 -0.41 14.24
CA SER A 265 14.05 0.20 13.69
C SER A 265 15.28 -0.50 14.28
N PRO A 266 16.24 -1.00 13.47
CA PRO A 266 17.48 -1.60 13.95
C PRO A 266 18.31 -0.67 14.86
N VAL A 267 18.34 0.61 14.52
CA VAL A 267 19.03 1.67 15.27
C VAL A 267 18.20 2.95 15.26
N VAL A 268 18.52 3.91 16.14
CA VAL A 268 17.87 5.23 16.19
C VAL A 268 18.59 6.24 15.29
N PRO A 269 17.91 7.29 14.78
CA PRO A 269 18.53 8.39 14.06
C PRO A 269 19.65 9.07 14.85
N LYS A 270 20.75 9.42 14.17
CA LYS A 270 21.96 10.01 14.80
C LYS A 270 22.60 11.14 13.99
N THR A 271 22.04 11.45 12.83
CA THR A 271 22.49 12.55 11.97
C THR A 271 21.31 13.45 11.66
N LEU A 272 21.59 14.67 11.19
CA LEU A 272 20.55 15.63 10.80
C LEU A 272 19.68 15.09 9.67
N GLU A 273 20.29 14.39 8.71
CA GLU A 273 19.59 13.73 7.62
C GLU A 273 18.72 12.58 8.16
N ALA A 274 19.21 11.78 9.12
CA ALA A 274 18.46 10.65 9.66
C ALA A 274 17.22 11.09 10.43
N ILE A 275 17.34 12.13 11.27
CA ILE A 275 16.20 12.65 12.02
C ILE A 275 15.18 13.32 11.09
N THR A 276 15.66 13.98 10.03
CA THR A 276 14.80 14.58 9.01
C THR A 276 14.03 13.51 8.24
N LEU A 277 14.71 12.46 7.79
CA LEU A 277 14.09 11.35 7.06
C LEU A 277 13.02 10.65 7.91
N TYR A 278 13.34 10.34 9.18
CA TYR A 278 12.39 9.70 10.10
C TYR A 278 11.09 10.51 10.24
N HIS A 279 11.20 11.82 10.47
CA HIS A 279 10.01 12.65 10.62
C HIS A 279 9.25 12.88 9.31
N ALA A 280 9.96 12.92 8.17
CA ALA A 280 9.32 13.01 6.86
C ALA A 280 8.49 11.76 6.54
N ASP A 281 9.06 10.58 6.81
CA ASP A 281 8.38 9.29 6.70
C ASP A 281 7.14 9.23 7.61
N GLU A 282 7.32 9.52 8.90
CA GLU A 282 6.23 9.49 9.88
C GLU A 282 5.08 10.44 9.51
N LEU A 283 5.40 11.64 9.00
CA LEU A 283 4.41 12.62 8.60
C LEU A 283 3.60 12.15 7.38
N SER A 284 4.28 11.68 6.32
CA SER A 284 3.62 11.16 5.12
C SER A 284 2.71 9.96 5.47
N ALA A 285 3.23 9.00 6.24
CA ALA A 285 2.49 7.82 6.66
C ALA A 285 1.22 8.18 7.46
N LYS A 286 1.34 9.04 8.48
CA LYS A 286 0.20 9.42 9.33
C LYS A 286 -0.87 10.20 8.58
N VAL A 287 -0.48 11.18 7.76
CA VAL A 287 -1.45 11.99 7.01
C VAL A 287 -2.22 11.11 6.03
N ASN A 288 -1.54 10.21 5.32
CA ASN A 288 -2.21 9.28 4.40
C ASN A 288 -3.15 8.33 5.15
N ALA A 289 -2.70 7.71 6.24
CA ALA A 289 -3.52 6.80 7.05
C ALA A 289 -4.79 7.50 7.59
N TYR A 290 -4.65 8.74 8.06
CA TYR A 290 -5.77 9.50 8.62
C TYR A 290 -6.76 9.90 7.51
N LYS A 291 -6.26 10.30 6.34
CA LYS A 291 -7.10 10.58 5.16
C LYS A 291 -7.92 9.36 4.77
N LEU A 292 -7.30 8.19 4.66
CA LEU A 292 -7.99 6.93 4.35
C LEU A 292 -9.03 6.57 5.42
N THR A 293 -8.67 6.71 6.69
CA THR A 293 -9.55 6.39 7.81
C THR A 293 -10.78 7.31 7.85
N LEU A 294 -10.59 8.61 7.61
CA LEU A 294 -11.70 9.57 7.52
C LEU A 294 -12.63 9.24 6.35
N GLN A 295 -12.11 8.72 5.23
CA GLN A 295 -12.96 8.31 4.10
C GLN A 295 -13.80 7.05 4.40
N SER A 296 -13.31 6.14 5.24
CA SER A 296 -13.97 4.85 5.48
C SER A 296 -14.74 4.72 6.80
N GLU A 297 -14.38 5.46 7.85
CA GLU A 297 -14.83 5.21 9.23
C GLU A 297 -15.65 6.36 9.86
N ILE A 298 -16.02 7.37 9.07
CA ILE A 298 -16.95 8.41 9.55
C ILE A 298 -18.29 7.75 9.88
N LYS A 299 -18.75 7.91 11.13
CA LYS A 299 -20.07 7.38 11.52
C LYS A 299 -21.15 8.16 10.77
N LYS A 300 -22.19 7.46 10.32
CA LYS A 300 -23.40 8.07 9.77
C LYS A 300 -23.93 9.13 10.76
N ASP A 301 -24.17 10.34 10.26
CA ASP A 301 -24.61 11.52 11.04
C ASP A 301 -23.60 12.05 12.09
N SER A 302 -22.31 11.79 11.91
CA SER A 302 -21.22 12.28 12.77
C SER A 302 -20.09 12.89 11.94
N LYS A 303 -19.34 13.83 12.52
CA LYS A 303 -18.05 14.30 11.98
C LYS A 303 -16.85 13.58 12.57
N TRP A 304 -17.08 12.67 13.51
CA TRP A 304 -16.05 11.90 14.20
C TRP A 304 -16.07 10.44 13.77
N THR A 305 -14.87 9.85 13.66
CA THR A 305 -14.69 8.40 13.50
C THR A 305 -15.00 7.65 14.80
N ARG A 306 -14.88 6.32 14.77
CA ARG A 306 -14.62 5.56 16.01
C ARG A 306 -13.19 5.79 16.48
N PHE A 307 -12.87 5.40 17.72
CA PHE A 307 -11.49 5.43 18.21
C PHE A 307 -10.59 4.57 17.32
N VAL A 308 -9.52 5.16 16.80
CA VAL A 308 -8.57 4.50 15.89
C VAL A 308 -7.34 4.13 16.69
N ASN A 309 -7.17 2.84 17.00
CA ASN A 309 -6.08 2.35 17.85
C ASN A 309 -4.69 2.76 17.34
N LEU A 310 -4.47 2.70 16.02
CA LEU A 310 -3.19 3.07 15.40
C LEU A 310 -2.94 4.60 15.42
N ALA A 311 -3.98 5.41 15.52
CA ALA A 311 -3.86 6.86 15.73
C ALA A 311 -3.76 7.22 17.22
N GLY A 312 -4.18 6.31 18.12
CA GLY A 312 -4.34 6.58 19.55
C GLY A 312 -5.47 7.56 19.88
N THR A 313 -6.36 7.86 18.94
CA THR A 313 -7.43 8.85 19.08
C THR A 313 -8.55 8.62 18.05
N ASP A 314 -9.67 9.30 18.20
CA ASP A 314 -10.70 9.50 17.17
C ASP A 314 -10.37 10.70 16.28
N LEU A 315 -10.75 10.62 15.01
CA LEU A 315 -10.42 11.63 14.01
C LEU A 315 -11.65 12.47 13.68
N TYR A 316 -11.44 13.76 13.45
CA TYR A 316 -12.46 14.73 13.08
C TYR A 316 -12.38 15.09 11.59
N SER A 317 -13.49 15.00 10.89
CA SER A 317 -13.66 15.51 9.53
C SER A 317 -14.22 16.92 9.56
N HIS A 318 -13.43 17.90 9.11
CA HIS A 318 -13.91 19.26 8.96
C HIS A 318 -14.50 19.49 7.55
N GLU A 319 -15.40 20.46 7.42
CA GLU A 319 -16.02 20.86 6.14
C GLU A 319 -15.53 22.24 5.68
N LEU A 320 -14.35 22.67 6.16
CA LEU A 320 -13.73 23.92 5.71
C LEU A 320 -13.41 23.82 4.21
N GLU A 321 -13.84 24.82 3.45
CA GLU A 321 -13.51 24.96 2.04
C GLU A 321 -12.01 25.19 1.85
N ASN A 322 -11.43 24.50 0.89
CA ASN A 322 -10.05 24.74 0.48
C ASN A 322 -10.04 25.74 -0.67
N PHE A 323 -9.43 26.90 -0.46
CA PHE A 323 -9.37 27.99 -1.44
C PHE A 323 -8.11 27.96 -2.31
N SER A 324 -7.26 26.94 -2.17
CA SER A 324 -6.04 26.79 -2.97
C SER A 324 -6.33 26.31 -4.40
N ASP A 325 -5.67 26.90 -5.40
CA ASP A 325 -5.68 26.43 -6.79
C ASP A 325 -5.26 24.96 -6.86
N THR A 326 -6.17 24.09 -7.31
CA THR A 326 -5.98 22.63 -7.40
C THR A 326 -5.32 22.17 -8.70
N ASP A 327 -4.78 23.09 -9.51
CA ASP A 327 -4.24 22.78 -10.85
C ASP A 327 -2.83 22.16 -10.83
N LYS A 328 -2.28 21.86 -9.66
CA LYS A 328 -1.00 21.12 -9.56
C LYS A 328 -1.18 19.70 -10.05
N LYS A 329 -0.46 19.34 -11.11
CA LYS A 329 -0.44 17.97 -11.64
C LYS A 329 0.55 17.11 -10.87
N THR A 330 1.67 17.69 -10.46
CA THR A 330 2.76 17.00 -9.75
C THR A 330 3.06 17.61 -8.38
N LEU A 331 3.75 16.86 -7.51
CA LEU A 331 4.19 17.37 -6.20
C LEU A 331 5.32 18.41 -6.33
N PHE A 332 5.97 18.45 -7.50
CA PHE A 332 7.14 19.29 -7.76
C PHE A 332 6.87 20.46 -8.71
N ASP A 333 5.60 20.69 -9.06
CA ASP A 333 5.13 21.88 -9.78
C ASP A 333 5.22 23.17 -8.94
#